data_AF-A0A8C5WKK7-F1
#
_entry.id   AF-A0A8C5WKK7-F1
#
_cell.length_a   1.000
_cell.length_b   1.000
_cell.length_c   1.000
_cell.angle_alpha   90.00
_cell.angle_beta   90.00
_cell.angle_gamma   90.00
#
_symmetry.space_group_name_H-M   'P 1'
#
loop_
_entity.id
_entity.type
_entity.pdbx_description
1 polymer ?
#
loop_
_entity_poly.entity_id
_entity_poly.type
_entity_poly.pdbx_seq_one_letter_code
_entity_poly.pdbx_strand_id
1 'polypeptide(L)'
;MYGCELMDDGSTRGYWQYGYDGKDFLALDTERRVYYPITDQAQLSAQKWNSPEQRAGKRAKDYLEKNCIEWLKTYMEYSKKELDRKVRPRVKVSSRRSGSTMKLHCQVYRFYPRDVDVIWKKNGIDILPEDNRHVLPNSDGTYQLRATAEVTPGDGASYSCHVDHSSLDEPLIIMLDGGEHFTHYWILSAVTVSCIAIAVTVYMFWNMRRSGHTIYSALYRNASQ
;
A
#
# COMPACT_ATOMS: atom_id res chain seq x y z
N MET A 1 22.45 -3.88 18.62
CA MET A 1 22.15 -2.88 17.57
C MET A 1 23.06 -1.68 17.75
N TYR A 2 23.73 -1.22 16.71
CA TYR A 2 24.53 0.02 16.73
C TYR A 2 24.29 0.82 15.45
N GLY A 3 24.52 2.12 15.50
CA GLY A 3 24.30 3.00 14.36
C GLY A 3 24.50 4.47 14.73
N CYS A 4 24.52 5.31 13.71
CA CYS A 4 24.55 6.76 13.84
C CYS A 4 23.45 7.40 12.99
N GLU A 5 22.98 8.54 13.44
CA GLU A 5 21.99 9.38 12.80
C GLU A 5 22.62 10.73 12.49
N LEU A 6 22.33 11.28 11.32
CA LEU A 6 22.65 12.65 10.93
C LEU A 6 21.34 13.41 10.77
N MET A 7 21.16 14.46 11.56
CA MET A 7 19.97 15.30 11.55
C MET A 7 20.11 16.46 10.57
N ASP A 8 19.00 17.10 10.21
CA ASP A 8 18.97 18.21 9.24
C ASP A 8 19.77 19.44 9.71
N ASP A 9 19.89 19.66 11.02
CA ASP A 9 20.71 20.73 11.63
C ASP A 9 22.22 20.40 11.64
N GLY A 10 22.61 19.24 11.12
CA GLY A 10 23.99 18.74 11.11
C GLY A 10 24.42 18.08 12.42
N SER A 11 23.56 18.03 13.44
CA SER A 11 23.84 17.30 14.66
C SER A 11 23.85 15.79 14.40
N THR A 12 24.63 15.07 15.21
CA THR A 12 24.78 13.62 15.06
C THR A 12 24.41 12.92 16.35
N ARG A 13 23.71 11.79 16.24
CA ARG A 13 23.44 10.88 17.35
C ARG A 13 24.09 9.55 17.07
N GLY A 14 24.64 8.90 18.10
CA GLY A 14 25.19 7.56 18.01
C GLY A 14 24.61 6.68 19.10
N TYR A 15 24.39 5.41 18.79
CA TYR A 15 23.94 4.42 19.75
C TYR A 15 24.66 3.10 19.53
N TRP A 16 24.90 2.38 20.64
CA TRP A 16 25.45 1.03 20.61
C TRP A 16 24.90 0.24 21.77
N GLN A 17 24.11 -0.79 21.46
CA GLN A 17 23.35 -1.56 22.43
C GLN A 17 23.47 -3.06 22.11
N TYR A 18 23.37 -3.89 23.14
CA TYR A 18 23.44 -5.34 23.06
C TYR A 18 22.22 -5.93 23.75
N GLY A 19 21.62 -6.92 23.10
CA GLY A 19 20.56 -7.75 23.67
C GLY A 19 21.03 -9.20 23.80
N TYR A 20 20.49 -9.89 24.81
CA TYR A 20 20.71 -11.30 25.10
C TYR A 20 19.37 -11.96 25.41
N ASP A 21 19.07 -13.11 24.79
CA ASP A 21 17.76 -13.79 24.88
C ASP A 21 16.55 -12.89 24.58
N GLY A 22 16.71 -11.99 23.59
CA GLY A 22 15.67 -11.04 23.19
C GLY A 22 15.40 -9.91 24.19
N LYS A 23 16.24 -9.76 25.22
CA LYS A 23 16.15 -8.70 26.23
C LYS A 23 17.37 -7.79 26.18
N ASP A 24 17.19 -6.53 26.56
CA ASP A 24 18.29 -5.60 26.69
C ASP A 24 19.31 -6.08 27.73
N PHE A 25 20.60 -5.88 27.45
CA PHE A 25 21.68 -6.45 28.24
C PHE A 25 22.76 -5.42 28.62
N LEU A 26 23.29 -4.70 27.63
CA LEU A 26 24.41 -3.77 27.81
C LEU A 26 24.31 -2.64 26.77
N ALA A 27 24.58 -1.39 27.15
CA ALA A 27 24.51 -0.26 26.22
C ALA A 27 25.64 0.75 26.45
N LEU A 28 25.96 1.52 25.42
CA LEU A 28 26.95 2.59 25.45
C LEU A 28 26.29 3.89 25.90
N ASP A 29 26.82 4.48 26.97
CA ASP A 29 26.62 5.89 27.28
C ASP A 29 27.62 6.68 26.45
N THR A 30 27.13 7.37 25.41
CA THR A 30 27.97 8.14 24.47
C THR A 30 28.50 9.43 25.08
N GLU A 31 27.87 9.97 26.13
CA GLU A 31 28.38 11.16 26.83
C GLU A 31 29.56 10.79 27.71
N ARG A 32 29.37 9.77 28.57
CA ARG A 32 30.38 9.26 29.51
C ARG A 32 31.42 8.37 28.86
N ARG A 33 31.16 7.90 27.63
CA ARG A 33 32.07 7.07 26.82
C ARG A 33 32.36 5.71 27.46
N VAL A 34 31.37 5.14 28.10
CA VAL A 34 31.46 3.86 28.84
C VAL A 34 30.24 3.01 28.56
N TYR A 35 30.42 1.69 28.61
CA TYR A 35 29.31 0.76 28.57
C TYR A 35 28.69 0.61 29.95
N TYR A 36 27.38 0.71 30.07
CA TYR A 36 26.66 0.46 31.31
C TYR A 36 25.84 -0.84 31.19
N PRO A 37 25.84 -1.67 32.25
CA PRO A 37 25.01 -2.87 32.30
C PRO A 37 23.55 -2.48 32.47
N ILE A 38 22.66 -3.12 31.70
CA ILE A 38 21.21 -3.01 31.88
C ILE A 38 20.73 -4.12 32.83
N THR A 39 21.42 -5.26 32.84
CA THR A 39 21.15 -6.38 33.74
C THR A 39 22.36 -6.72 34.60
N ASP A 40 22.13 -7.39 35.74
CA ASP A 40 23.22 -7.79 36.64
C ASP A 40 24.22 -8.73 35.98
N GLN A 41 23.75 -9.58 35.07
CA GLN A 41 24.58 -10.50 34.29
C GLN A 41 25.55 -9.75 33.36
N ALA A 42 25.25 -8.51 33.00
CA ALA A 42 26.11 -7.70 32.14
C ALA A 42 27.23 -6.96 32.90
N GLN A 43 27.21 -6.94 34.23
CA GLN A 43 28.16 -6.14 35.03
C GLN A 43 29.62 -6.50 34.76
N LEU A 44 29.95 -7.80 34.71
CA LEU A 44 31.32 -8.25 34.43
C LEU A 44 31.78 -7.85 33.02
N SER A 45 30.87 -7.89 32.04
CA SER A 45 31.16 -7.43 30.68
C SER A 45 31.42 -5.93 30.62
N ALA A 46 30.57 -5.14 31.29
CA ALA A 46 30.75 -3.69 31.39
C ALA A 46 32.08 -3.31 32.04
N GLN A 47 32.43 -3.93 33.17
CA GLN A 47 33.71 -3.71 33.86
C GLN A 47 34.90 -4.02 32.96
N LYS A 48 34.89 -5.18 32.28
CA LYS A 48 35.95 -5.58 31.36
C LYS A 48 36.09 -4.59 30.20
N TRP A 49 34.99 -4.15 29.61
CA TRP A 49 35.01 -3.27 28.44
C TRP A 49 35.40 -1.83 28.79
N ASN A 50 35.06 -1.38 29.99
CA ASN A 50 35.46 -0.08 30.51
C ASN A 50 36.85 -0.08 31.15
N SER A 51 37.54 -1.22 31.19
CA SER A 51 38.87 -1.31 31.79
C SER A 51 39.87 -0.40 31.06
N PRO A 52 40.92 0.08 31.75
CA PRO A 52 41.94 0.93 31.14
C PRO A 52 42.67 0.29 29.95
N GLU A 53 42.72 -1.05 29.90
CA GLU A 53 43.31 -1.82 28.81
C GLU A 53 42.39 -1.86 27.59
N GLN A 54 41.07 -2.00 27.80
CA GLN A 54 40.10 -2.14 26.71
C GLN A 54 39.60 -0.80 26.18
N ARG A 55 39.21 0.14 27.06
CA ARG A 55 38.63 1.45 26.72
C ARG A 55 37.59 1.37 25.59
N ALA A 56 36.75 0.34 25.61
CA ALA A 56 35.88 0.01 24.49
C ALA A 56 34.87 1.13 24.21
N GLY A 57 34.36 1.80 25.25
CA GLY A 57 33.40 2.89 25.10
C GLY A 57 33.98 4.10 24.35
N LYS A 58 35.25 4.47 24.59
CA LYS A 58 35.93 5.53 23.83
C LYS A 58 36.07 5.16 22.36
N ARG A 59 36.55 3.94 22.06
CA ARG A 59 36.71 3.45 20.67
C ARG A 59 35.37 3.40 19.94
N ALA A 60 34.31 2.95 20.62
CA ALA A 60 32.96 2.92 20.06
C ALA A 60 32.45 4.33 19.75
N LYS A 61 32.62 5.28 20.67
CA LYS A 61 32.28 6.70 20.43
C LYS A 61 33.04 7.27 19.22
N ASP A 62 34.35 7.07 19.16
CA ASP A 62 35.18 7.58 18.06
C ASP A 62 34.71 7.00 16.70
N TYR A 63 34.28 5.74 16.66
CA TYR A 63 33.69 5.15 15.47
C TYR A 63 32.33 5.78 15.10
N LEU A 64 31.43 5.96 16.08
CA LEU A 64 30.09 6.48 15.86
C LEU A 64 30.09 7.94 15.38
N GLU A 65 30.98 8.79 15.92
CA GLU A 65 31.03 10.21 15.57
C GLU A 65 31.82 10.49 14.27
N LYS A 66 32.73 9.60 13.88
CA LYS A 66 33.59 9.79 12.70
C LYS A 66 33.22 8.84 11.57
N ASN A 67 33.69 7.60 11.68
CA ASN A 67 33.60 6.61 10.60
C ASN A 67 32.15 6.35 10.20
N CYS A 68 31.26 6.16 11.18
CA CYS A 68 29.85 5.88 10.89
C CYS A 68 29.20 7.01 10.10
N ILE A 69 29.41 8.27 10.51
CA ILE A 69 28.85 9.46 9.83
C ILE A 69 29.46 9.66 8.44
N GLU A 70 30.76 9.44 8.28
CA GLU A 70 31.45 9.54 6.99
C GLU A 70 30.90 8.50 5.98
N TRP A 71 30.75 7.25 6.42
CA TRP A 71 30.13 6.21 5.62
C TRP A 71 28.66 6.49 5.34
N LEU A 72 27.89 6.98 6.33
CA LEU A 72 26.49 7.35 6.14
C LEU A 72 26.33 8.40 5.03
N LYS A 73 27.12 9.48 5.06
CA LYS A 73 27.12 10.51 4.00
C LYS A 73 27.45 9.92 2.64
N THR A 74 28.43 9.02 2.57
CA THR A 74 28.82 8.33 1.34
C THR A 74 27.69 7.49 0.76
N TYR A 75 27.01 6.70 1.60
CA TYR A 75 25.88 5.87 1.17
C TYR A 75 24.66 6.69 0.78
N MET A 76 24.41 7.81 1.46
CA MET A 76 23.36 8.76 1.10
C MET A 76 23.58 9.32 -0.30
N GLU A 77 24.81 9.67 -0.66
CA GLU A 77 25.13 10.16 -2.00
C GLU A 77 24.96 9.06 -3.06
N TYR A 78 25.50 7.86 -2.83
CA TYR A 78 25.37 6.74 -3.76
C TYR A 78 23.92 6.27 -3.95
N SER A 79 23.12 6.33 -2.89
CA SER A 79 21.74 5.83 -2.89
C SER A 79 20.71 6.93 -3.05
N LYS A 80 21.12 8.17 -3.33
CA LYS A 80 20.24 9.35 -3.38
C LYS A 80 18.99 9.11 -4.23
N LYS A 81 19.16 8.56 -5.43
CA LYS A 81 18.05 8.22 -6.33
C LYS A 81 17.04 7.26 -5.69
N GLU A 82 17.52 6.25 -4.96
CA GLU A 82 16.67 5.24 -4.32
C GLU A 82 16.03 5.74 -3.02
N LEU A 83 16.71 6.63 -2.29
CA LEU A 83 16.18 7.28 -1.09
C LEU A 83 15.13 8.35 -1.43
N ASP A 84 15.37 9.13 -2.48
CA ASP A 84 14.48 10.20 -2.94
C ASP A 84 13.31 9.68 -3.79
N ARG A 85 13.32 8.39 -4.18
CA ARG A 85 12.24 7.84 -5.00
C ARG A 85 10.93 7.93 -4.24
N LYS A 86 9.86 8.16 -4.98
CA LYS A 86 8.50 8.21 -4.46
C LYS A 86 7.66 7.21 -5.23
N VAL A 87 7.05 6.26 -4.52
CA VAL A 87 6.16 5.27 -5.12
C VAL A 87 4.74 5.54 -4.65
N ARG A 88 3.85 5.77 -5.61
CA ARG A 88 2.43 6.05 -5.35
C ARG A 88 1.74 4.83 -4.73
N PRO A 89 1.05 4.96 -3.58
CA PRO A 89 0.28 3.88 -3.00
C PRO A 89 -0.81 3.41 -3.96
N ARG A 90 -1.06 2.11 -3.95
CA ARG A 90 -2.30 1.54 -4.50
C ARG A 90 -3.21 1.18 -3.35
N VAL A 91 -4.52 1.39 -3.54
CA VAL A 91 -5.50 1.25 -2.47
C VAL A 91 -6.62 0.33 -2.91
N LYS A 92 -7.02 -0.58 -2.02
CA LYS A 92 -8.20 -1.44 -2.19
C LYS A 92 -9.05 -1.35 -0.92
N VAL A 93 -10.31 -0.99 -1.08
CA VAL A 93 -11.29 -0.98 0.01
C VAL A 93 -12.21 -2.19 -0.10
N SER A 94 -12.61 -2.74 1.04
CA SER A 94 -13.65 -3.76 1.13
C SER A 94 -14.34 -3.71 2.49
N SER A 95 -15.47 -4.38 2.61
CA SER A 95 -16.19 -4.52 3.87
C SER A 95 -16.65 -5.96 4.09
N ARG A 96 -16.85 -6.32 5.35
CA ARG A 96 -17.42 -7.61 5.76
C ARG A 96 -18.44 -7.37 6.86
N ARG A 97 -19.70 -7.71 6.60
CA ARG A 97 -20.78 -7.63 7.60
C ARG A 97 -20.79 -8.85 8.50
N SER A 98 -21.03 -8.65 9.79
CA SER A 98 -21.19 -9.70 10.80
C SER A 98 -22.26 -9.27 11.80
N GLY A 99 -23.48 -9.79 11.64
CA GLY A 99 -24.63 -9.39 12.45
C GLY A 99 -24.96 -7.89 12.31
N SER A 100 -24.92 -7.17 13.43
CA SER A 100 -25.17 -5.72 13.50
C SER A 100 -23.94 -4.87 13.18
N THR A 101 -22.75 -5.45 13.04
CA THR A 101 -21.51 -4.72 12.76
C THR A 101 -21.02 -4.97 11.34
N MET A 102 -20.20 -4.05 10.84
CA MET A 102 -19.52 -4.14 9.57
C MET A 102 -18.06 -3.76 9.77
N LYS A 103 -17.16 -4.66 9.41
CA LYS A 103 -15.72 -4.43 9.44
C LYS A 103 -15.27 -3.90 8.09
N LEU A 104 -14.70 -2.70 8.09
CA LEU A 104 -14.11 -2.02 6.95
C LEU A 104 -12.63 -2.40 6.82
N HIS A 105 -12.15 -2.50 5.59
CA HIS A 105 -10.78 -2.86 5.27
C HIS A 105 -10.25 -1.92 4.20
N CYS A 106 -9.19 -1.17 4.52
CA CYS A 106 -8.45 -0.38 3.55
C CYS A 106 -7.04 -0.96 3.44
N GLN A 107 -6.73 -1.58 2.31
CA GLN A 107 -5.44 -2.16 2.00
C GLN A 107 -4.65 -1.17 1.15
N VAL A 108 -3.57 -0.65 1.70
CA VAL A 108 -2.64 0.27 1.02
C VAL A 108 -1.36 -0.50 0.72
N TYR A 109 -0.94 -0.57 -0.53
CA TYR A 109 0.17 -1.42 -0.98
C TYR A 109 1.08 -0.73 -1.97
N ARG A 110 2.35 -1.17 -1.97
CA ARG A 110 3.43 -0.67 -2.85
C ARG A 110 3.67 0.84 -2.74
N PHE A 111 3.77 1.34 -1.53
CA PHE A 111 4.15 2.74 -1.29
C PHE A 111 5.58 2.85 -0.74
N TYR A 112 6.22 3.98 -1.01
CA TYR A 112 7.53 4.35 -0.48
C TYR A 112 7.66 5.88 -0.55
N PRO A 113 8.12 6.57 0.51
CA PRO A 113 8.76 6.07 1.75
C PRO A 113 7.79 5.38 2.74
N ARG A 114 8.31 4.95 3.90
CA ARG A 114 7.57 4.16 4.89
C ARG A 114 6.38 4.90 5.51
N ASP A 115 6.51 6.21 5.67
CA ASP A 115 5.55 7.02 6.41
C ASP A 115 4.29 7.26 5.56
N VAL A 116 3.15 6.85 6.09
CA VAL A 116 1.83 6.93 5.45
C VAL A 116 0.76 7.16 6.53
N ASP A 117 -0.21 8.01 6.22
CA ASP A 117 -1.37 8.24 7.06
C ASP A 117 -2.63 7.69 6.40
N VAL A 118 -3.35 6.85 7.12
CA VAL A 118 -4.56 6.18 6.62
C VAL A 118 -5.71 6.34 7.61
N ILE A 119 -6.79 6.97 7.15
CA ILE A 119 -7.95 7.33 7.97
C ILE A 119 -9.23 6.80 7.30
N TRP A 120 -10.10 6.16 8.07
CA TRP A 120 -11.47 5.89 7.66
C TRP A 120 -12.35 7.07 8.01
N LYS A 121 -13.28 7.46 7.13
CA LYS A 121 -14.31 8.46 7.43
C LYS A 121 -15.70 7.90 7.19
N LYS A 122 -16.63 8.16 8.11
CA LYS A 122 -18.08 7.91 7.99
C LYS A 122 -18.76 9.25 7.82
N ASN A 123 -19.41 9.49 6.67
CA ASN A 123 -20.06 10.77 6.37
C ASN A 123 -19.13 11.99 6.56
N GLY A 124 -17.86 11.85 6.19
CA GLY A 124 -16.84 12.90 6.35
C GLY A 124 -16.24 13.03 7.76
N ILE A 125 -16.74 12.29 8.75
CA ILE A 125 -16.23 12.28 10.12
C ILE A 125 -15.21 11.15 10.29
N ASP A 126 -14.05 11.48 10.81
CA ASP A 126 -12.96 10.53 11.06
C ASP A 126 -13.39 9.43 12.03
N ILE A 127 -13.09 8.19 11.66
CA ILE A 127 -13.24 7.00 12.48
C ILE A 127 -11.85 6.56 12.87
N LEU A 128 -11.60 6.46 14.17
CA LEU A 128 -10.37 5.88 14.69
C LEU A 128 -10.29 4.41 14.24
N PRO A 129 -9.31 4.04 13.40
CA PRO A 129 -9.08 2.64 13.08
C PRO A 129 -8.70 1.87 14.34
N GLU A 130 -9.02 0.59 14.36
CA GLU A 130 -8.53 -0.34 15.38
C GLU A 130 -6.98 -0.33 15.38
N ASP A 131 -6.37 -0.51 16.56
CA ASP A 131 -4.98 -0.20 16.94
C ASP A 131 -3.89 -1.08 16.27
N ASN A 132 -4.01 -1.33 14.96
CA ASN A 132 -3.17 -2.25 14.20
C ASN A 132 -2.68 -1.66 12.87
N ARG A 133 -2.26 -0.38 12.87
CA ARG A 133 -1.58 0.28 11.74
C ARG A 133 -0.14 -0.18 11.59
N HIS A 134 0.09 -1.48 11.45
CA HIS A 134 1.44 -2.01 11.22
C HIS A 134 1.80 -1.87 9.74
N VAL A 135 2.76 -0.99 9.45
CA VAL A 135 3.41 -0.91 8.14
C VAL A 135 4.36 -2.09 7.99
N LEU A 136 4.08 -2.97 7.04
CA LEU A 136 4.89 -4.16 6.74
C LEU A 136 5.75 -3.92 5.49
N PRO A 137 6.98 -4.45 5.45
CA PRO A 137 7.84 -4.35 4.27
C PRO A 137 7.42 -5.35 3.18
N ASN A 138 7.68 -4.99 1.92
CA ASN A 138 7.63 -5.88 0.76
C ASN A 138 9.05 -6.23 0.30
N SER A 139 9.19 -7.30 -0.50
CA SER A 139 10.48 -7.74 -1.04
C SER A 139 11.09 -6.78 -2.07
N ASP A 140 10.28 -5.91 -2.69
CA ASP A 140 10.72 -4.90 -3.65
C ASP A 140 11.14 -3.56 -2.99
N GLY A 141 11.30 -3.56 -1.66
CA GLY A 141 11.66 -2.37 -0.89
C GLY A 141 10.54 -1.33 -0.77
N THR A 142 9.30 -1.68 -1.13
CA THR A 142 8.11 -0.87 -0.81
C THR A 142 7.44 -1.36 0.47
N TYR A 143 6.36 -0.70 0.87
CA TYR A 143 5.60 -1.03 2.07
C TYR A 143 4.13 -1.35 1.78
N GLN A 144 3.49 -1.96 2.76
CA GLN A 144 2.05 -2.23 2.77
C GLN A 144 1.46 -1.99 4.16
N LEU A 145 0.19 -1.61 4.23
CA LEU A 145 -0.55 -1.39 5.46
C LEU A 145 -2.01 -1.80 5.26
N ARG A 146 -2.64 -2.30 6.34
CA ARG A 146 -4.07 -2.56 6.38
C ARG A 146 -4.71 -1.77 7.52
N ALA A 147 -5.57 -0.82 7.19
CA ALA A 147 -6.37 -0.08 8.16
C ALA A 147 -7.77 -0.69 8.27
N THR A 148 -8.16 -1.09 9.48
CA THR A 148 -9.47 -1.69 9.77
C THR A 148 -10.26 -0.83 10.74
N ALA A 149 -11.56 -0.69 10.49
CA ALA A 149 -12.50 -0.04 11.39
C ALA A 149 -13.75 -0.90 11.52
N GLU A 150 -14.35 -0.97 12.70
CA GLU A 150 -15.63 -1.62 12.92
C GLU A 150 -16.71 -0.57 13.14
N VAL A 151 -17.80 -0.69 12.40
CA VAL A 151 -18.89 0.30 12.41
C VAL A 151 -20.23 -0.41 12.48
N THR A 152 -21.21 0.24 13.10
CA THR A 152 -22.62 -0.11 12.92
C THR A 152 -23.11 0.57 11.64
N PRO A 153 -23.57 -0.20 10.62
CA PRO A 153 -24.13 0.37 9.39
C PRO A 153 -25.37 1.20 9.75
N GLY A 154 -25.39 2.46 9.31
CA GLY A 154 -26.58 3.31 9.35
C GLY A 154 -27.14 3.47 7.95
N ASP A 155 -28.44 3.72 7.84
CA ASP A 155 -29.09 3.98 6.56
C ASP A 155 -28.49 5.24 5.92
N GLY A 156 -28.12 5.13 4.64
CA GLY A 156 -27.46 6.23 3.89
C GLY A 156 -26.03 6.57 4.35
N ALA A 157 -25.42 5.79 5.24
CA ALA A 157 -24.04 6.05 5.66
C ALA A 157 -23.05 5.80 4.53
N SER A 158 -22.21 6.79 4.26
CA SER A 158 -21.09 6.72 3.31
C SER A 158 -19.78 6.47 4.06
N TYR A 159 -18.92 5.64 3.48
CA TYR A 159 -17.61 5.31 4.05
C TYR A 159 -16.52 5.59 3.02
N SER A 160 -15.42 6.20 3.46
CA SER A 160 -14.27 6.49 2.60
C SER A 160 -12.96 6.22 3.34
N CYS A 161 -11.97 5.70 2.61
CA CYS A 161 -10.60 5.58 3.08
C CYS A 161 -9.78 6.74 2.49
N HIS A 162 -9.13 7.51 3.37
CA HIS A 162 -8.26 8.63 3.04
C HIS A 162 -6.83 8.18 3.28
N VAL A 163 -5.98 8.33 2.26
CA VAL A 163 -4.56 7.96 2.31
C VAL A 163 -3.72 9.17 1.96
N ASP A 164 -2.97 9.66 2.94
CA ASP A 164 -1.99 10.72 2.77
C ASP A 164 -0.58 10.12 2.80
N HIS A 165 0.25 10.54 1.85
CA HIS A 165 1.57 9.98 1.61
C HIS A 165 2.39 10.96 0.78
N SER A 166 3.67 11.13 1.10
CA SER A 166 4.56 12.12 0.47
C SER A 166 4.78 11.95 -1.05
N SER A 167 4.33 10.85 -1.65
CA SER A 167 4.30 10.63 -3.11
C SER A 167 3.06 11.14 -3.82
N LEU A 168 2.13 11.77 -3.09
CA LEU A 168 0.89 12.31 -3.59
C LEU A 168 0.90 13.84 -3.46
N ASP A 169 0.35 14.54 -4.45
CA ASP A 169 0.10 15.98 -4.35
C ASP A 169 -1.14 16.27 -3.49
N GLU A 170 -2.13 15.36 -3.54
CA GLU A 170 -3.36 15.40 -2.73
C GLU A 170 -3.69 14.00 -2.19
N PRO A 171 -4.31 13.88 -1.00
CA PRO A 171 -4.68 12.59 -0.44
C PRO A 171 -5.57 11.75 -1.38
N LEU A 172 -5.32 10.44 -1.43
CA LEU A 172 -6.22 9.52 -2.14
C LEU A 172 -7.48 9.29 -1.31
N ILE A 173 -8.63 9.52 -1.92
CA ILE A 173 -9.95 9.27 -1.31
C ILE A 173 -10.62 8.14 -2.08
N ILE A 174 -10.79 6.99 -1.42
CA ILE A 174 -11.45 5.82 -2.01
C ILE A 174 -12.77 5.58 -1.28
N MET A 175 -13.88 5.73 -2.00
CA MET A 175 -15.20 5.41 -1.48
C MET A 175 -15.38 3.89 -1.40
N LEU A 176 -16.02 3.43 -0.33
CA LEU A 176 -16.51 2.05 -0.27
C LEU A 176 -17.73 1.94 -1.18
N ASP A 177 -17.51 1.57 -2.44
CA ASP A 177 -18.61 1.32 -3.36
C ASP A 177 -19.50 0.20 -2.83
N GLY A 178 -20.80 0.48 -2.71
CA GLY A 178 -21.82 -0.55 -2.66
C GLY A 178 -21.77 -1.27 -3.99
N GLY A 179 -21.15 -2.44 -4.01
CA GLY A 179 -20.80 -3.12 -5.25
C GLY A 179 -22.01 -3.31 -6.17
N GLU A 180 -22.09 -2.53 -7.23
CA GLU A 180 -22.76 -2.88 -8.47
C GLU A 180 -21.92 -2.35 -9.64
N HIS A 181 -20.92 -3.14 -10.06
CA HIS A 181 -20.41 -3.07 -11.43
C HIS A 181 -21.49 -3.63 -12.38
N PHE A 182 -22.60 -2.91 -12.55
CA PHE A 182 -23.61 -3.16 -13.58
C PHE A 182 -23.75 -1.97 -14.54
N THR A 183 -22.69 -1.20 -14.73
CA THR A 183 -22.65 -0.23 -15.83
C THR A 183 -22.19 -0.96 -17.09
N HIS A 184 -23.02 -0.92 -18.14
CA HIS A 184 -22.78 -1.32 -19.53
C HIS A 184 -23.20 -2.73 -20.01
N TYR A 185 -23.48 -3.72 -19.16
CA TYR A 185 -23.95 -5.04 -19.65
C TYR A 185 -25.31 -4.97 -20.37
N TRP A 186 -26.21 -4.10 -19.92
CA TRP A 186 -27.51 -3.89 -20.57
C TRP A 186 -27.39 -3.18 -21.93
N ILE A 187 -26.34 -2.39 -22.15
CA ILE A 187 -26.07 -1.73 -23.43
C ILE A 187 -25.58 -2.79 -24.44
N LEU A 188 -24.68 -3.68 -24.03
CA LEU A 188 -24.20 -4.77 -24.87
C LEU A 188 -25.31 -5.77 -25.24
N SER A 189 -26.24 -6.06 -24.32
CA SER A 189 -27.40 -6.93 -24.63
C SER A 189 -28.40 -6.24 -25.57
N ALA A 190 -28.67 -4.94 -25.40
CA ALA A 190 -29.57 -4.21 -26.29
C ALA A 190 -29.03 -4.10 -27.72
N VAL A 191 -27.72 -3.87 -27.88
CA VAL A 191 -27.05 -3.81 -29.19
C VAL A 191 -27.10 -5.17 -29.90
N THR A 192 -26.80 -6.26 -29.20
CA THR A 192 -26.82 -7.59 -29.80
C THR A 192 -28.21 -8.01 -30.28
N VAL A 193 -29.26 -7.76 -29.49
CA VAL A 193 -30.65 -8.03 -29.90
C VAL A 193 -31.05 -7.21 -31.13
N SER A 194 -30.67 -5.93 -31.17
CA SER A 194 -30.97 -5.05 -32.31
C SER A 194 -30.27 -5.52 -33.60
N CYS A 195 -29.00 -5.92 -33.51
CA CYS A 195 -28.26 -6.47 -34.66
C CYS A 195 -28.90 -7.76 -35.19
N ILE A 196 -29.36 -8.66 -34.32
CA ILE A 196 -30.02 -9.91 -34.72
C ILE A 196 -31.34 -9.62 -35.44
N ALA A 197 -32.15 -8.68 -34.92
CA ALA A 197 -33.42 -8.31 -35.56
C ALA A 197 -33.20 -7.71 -36.97
N ILE A 198 -32.17 -6.87 -37.14
CA ILE A 198 -31.79 -6.33 -38.46
C ILE A 198 -31.33 -7.46 -39.40
N ALA A 199 -30.50 -8.38 -38.93
CA ALA A 199 -30.05 -9.51 -39.75
C ALA A 199 -31.22 -10.39 -40.23
N VAL A 200 -32.17 -10.68 -39.35
CA VAL A 200 -33.37 -11.47 -39.68
C VAL A 200 -34.26 -10.73 -40.68
N THR A 201 -34.49 -9.42 -40.50
CA THR A 201 -35.31 -8.64 -41.44
C THR A 201 -34.67 -8.54 -42.82
N VAL A 202 -33.35 -8.33 -42.88
CA VAL A 202 -32.58 -8.35 -44.14
C VAL A 202 -32.65 -9.73 -44.80
N TYR A 203 -32.49 -10.81 -44.03
CA TYR A 203 -32.59 -12.18 -44.54
C TYR A 203 -33.98 -12.49 -45.10
N MET A 204 -35.03 -12.15 -44.36
CA MET A 204 -36.43 -12.32 -44.79
C MET A 204 -36.72 -11.53 -46.07
N PHE A 205 -36.25 -10.27 -46.15
CA PHE A 205 -36.40 -9.45 -47.34
C PHE A 205 -35.65 -10.02 -48.55
N TRP A 206 -34.43 -10.51 -48.33
CA TRP A 206 -33.63 -11.15 -49.38
C TRP A 206 -34.29 -12.44 -49.89
N ASN A 207 -34.82 -13.25 -48.98
CA ASN A 207 -35.53 -14.49 -49.33
C ASN A 207 -36.85 -14.20 -50.05
N MET A 208 -37.62 -13.18 -49.63
CA MET A 208 -38.84 -12.76 -50.33
C MET A 208 -38.54 -12.27 -51.75
N ARG A 209 -37.46 -11.50 -51.96
CA ARG A 209 -37.04 -11.10 -53.32
C ARG A 209 -36.63 -12.30 -54.17
N ARG A 210 -35.97 -13.30 -53.58
CA ARG A 210 -35.57 -14.53 -54.29
C ARG A 210 -36.79 -15.35 -54.72
N SER A 211 -37.79 -15.51 -53.84
CA SER A 211 -39.06 -16.16 -54.16
C SER A 211 -39.87 -15.40 -55.21
N GLY A 212 -39.85 -14.06 -55.20
CA GLY A 212 -40.47 -13.23 -56.25
C GLY A 212 -39.81 -13.43 -57.62
N HIS A 213 -38.49 -13.60 -57.67
CA HIS A 213 -37.77 -13.86 -58.93
C HIS A 213 -38.04 -15.26 -59.50
N THR A 214 -38.29 -16.25 -58.63
CA THR A 214 -38.64 -17.62 -59.05
C THR A 214 -40.07 -17.68 -59.63
N ILE A 215 -41.01 -16.88 -59.11
CA ILE A 215 -42.40 -16.84 -59.63
C ILE A 215 -42.45 -16.14 -61.01
N TYR A 216 -41.68 -15.06 -61.21
CA TYR A 216 -41.61 -14.38 -62.52
C TYR A 216 -40.98 -15.25 -63.62
N SER A 217 -40.02 -16.12 -63.29
CA SER A 217 -39.41 -17.04 -64.27
C SER A 217 -40.25 -18.29 -64.56
N ALA A 218 -41.16 -18.68 -63.66
CA ALA A 218 -42.13 -19.74 -63.90
C ALA A 218 -43.32 -19.26 -64.77
N LEU A 219 -43.77 -18.01 -64.63
CA LEU A 219 -44.88 -17.47 -65.43
C LEU A 219 -44.52 -17.20 -66.89
N TYR A 220 -43.28 -16.84 -67.20
CA TYR A 220 -42.84 -16.65 -68.60
C TYR A 220 -42.62 -17.97 -69.36
N ARG A 221 -42.46 -19.10 -68.67
CA ARG A 221 -42.22 -20.41 -69.30
C ARG A 221 -43.53 -21.14 -69.68
N ASN A 222 -44.67 -20.73 -69.11
CA ASN A 222 -46.00 -21.24 -69.45
C ASN A 222 -46.75 -20.39 -70.50
N ALA A 223 -46.16 -19.27 -70.96
CA ALA A 223 -46.77 -18.40 -71.98
C ALA A 223 -46.24 -18.67 -73.40
N SER A 224 -45.41 -19.71 -73.60
CA SER A 224 -44.79 -20.06 -74.88
C SER A 224 -45.00 -21.53 -75.28
N GLN A 225 -46.12 -22.14 -74.88
CA GLN A 225 -46.57 -23.44 -75.38
C GLN A 225 -48.02 -23.36 -75.85
#